data_AF-A0A844EHQ6-F1
#
_entry.id   AF-A0A844EHQ6-F1
#
_cell.length_a   1.000
_cell.length_b   1.000
_cell.length_c   1.000
_cell.angle_alpha   90.00
_cell.angle_beta   90.00
_cell.angle_gamma   90.00
#
_symmetry.space_group_name_H-M   'P 1'
#
loop_
_entity.id
_entity.type
_entity.pdbx_description
1 polymer ?
#
loop_
_entity_poly.entity_id
_entity_poly.type
_entity_poly.pdbx_seq_one_letter_code
_entity_poly.pdbx_strand_id
1 'polypeptide(L)'
;MAKTQELPLRNEVPEALTWDLTTVYASDEAFESDFSDVKAGAEKFAKLSGTIANNAAALLKATDDLMALSRKLEKVYVYAQLKNDQDTSVDRYQAMYSRSEALAAQFGAATSWFEPELLKISDSKMQEFYQAEPKLTAYQRFFDQTFERRQHILENNVEAVLAGAGDIFSSG
;
A
#
# COMPACT_ATOMS: atom_id res chain seq x y z
N MET A 1 -50.71 10.57 -22.86
CA MET A 1 -49.83 10.43 -21.68
C MET A 1 -48.47 9.97 -22.20
N ALA A 2 -47.40 10.70 -21.89
CA ALA A 2 -46.05 10.26 -22.26
C ALA A 2 -45.72 8.98 -21.50
N LYS A 3 -45.28 7.93 -22.20
CA LYS A 3 -44.74 6.72 -21.57
C LYS A 3 -43.55 7.14 -20.72
N THR A 4 -43.61 6.93 -19.41
CA THR A 4 -42.44 7.04 -18.54
C THR A 4 -41.39 6.08 -19.08
N GLN A 5 -40.23 6.61 -19.48
CA GLN A 5 -39.13 5.80 -19.93
C GLN A 5 -38.44 5.24 -18.68
N GLU A 6 -38.64 3.96 -18.39
CA GLU A 6 -37.98 3.28 -17.29
C GLU A 6 -36.50 3.09 -17.63
N LEU A 7 -35.62 3.44 -16.69
CA LEU A 7 -34.19 3.18 -16.80
C LEU A 7 -33.94 1.68 -16.55
N PRO A 8 -33.09 1.02 -17.33
CA PRO A 8 -32.80 -0.40 -17.14
C PRO A 8 -32.09 -0.63 -15.80
N LEU A 9 -32.39 -1.75 -15.15
CA LEU A 9 -31.59 -2.27 -14.05
C LEU A 9 -30.22 -2.74 -14.54
N ARG A 10 -29.24 -2.85 -13.63
CA ARG A 10 -27.88 -3.21 -14.02
C ARG A 10 -27.81 -4.56 -14.73
N ASN A 11 -28.59 -5.54 -14.28
CA ASN A 11 -28.68 -6.89 -14.86
C ASN A 11 -29.46 -6.96 -16.19
N GLU A 12 -30.12 -5.87 -16.60
CA GLU A 12 -30.83 -5.75 -17.88
C GLU A 12 -29.96 -5.12 -18.98
N VAL A 13 -28.80 -4.57 -18.61
CA VAL A 13 -27.84 -4.00 -19.57
C VAL A 13 -27.14 -5.12 -20.36
N PRO A 14 -27.12 -5.08 -21.70
CA PRO A 14 -26.38 -6.04 -22.51
C PRO A 14 -24.91 -6.11 -22.12
N GLU A 15 -24.35 -7.33 -22.00
CA GLU A 15 -22.97 -7.56 -21.58
C GLU A 15 -21.93 -6.78 -22.42
N ALA A 16 -22.17 -6.63 -23.73
CA ALA A 16 -21.30 -5.86 -24.63
C ALA A 16 -21.19 -4.35 -24.26
N LEU A 17 -22.09 -3.85 -23.41
CA LEU A 17 -22.08 -2.49 -22.87
C LEU A 17 -21.59 -2.45 -21.41
N THR A 18 -20.98 -3.54 -20.94
CA THR A 18 -20.46 -3.69 -19.58
C THR A 18 -18.95 -3.81 -19.56
N TRP A 19 -18.33 -3.50 -18.41
CA TRP A 19 -16.91 -3.74 -18.21
C TRP A 19 -16.67 -5.22 -17.99
N ASP A 20 -15.65 -5.78 -18.63
CA ASP A 20 -15.23 -7.15 -18.40
C ASP A 20 -14.24 -7.24 -17.23
N LEU A 21 -14.75 -7.51 -16.04
CA LEU A 21 -13.93 -7.71 -14.85
C LEU A 21 -13.25 -9.09 -14.78
N THR A 22 -13.56 -10.01 -15.69
CA THR A 22 -12.87 -11.32 -15.74
C THR A 22 -11.38 -11.17 -16.07
N THR A 23 -11.02 -10.05 -16.71
CA THR A 23 -9.64 -9.62 -16.97
C THR A 23 -8.84 -9.31 -15.70
N VAL A 24 -9.52 -8.96 -14.60
CA VAL A 24 -8.90 -8.74 -13.29
C VAL A 24 -8.92 -10.04 -12.48
N TYR A 25 -10.10 -10.61 -12.27
CA TYR A 25 -10.26 -11.94 -11.67
C TYR A 25 -11.29 -12.74 -12.44
N ALA A 26 -10.93 -13.97 -12.82
CA ALA A 26 -11.82 -14.88 -13.50
C ALA A 26 -13.11 -15.18 -12.71
N SER A 27 -13.05 -15.09 -11.37
CA SER A 27 -14.20 -15.25 -10.49
C SER A 27 -14.00 -14.59 -9.13
N ASP A 28 -15.08 -14.48 -8.36
CA ASP A 28 -15.02 -13.98 -6.99
C ASP A 28 -14.21 -14.91 -6.08
N GLU A 29 -14.16 -16.22 -6.34
CA GLU A 29 -13.33 -17.16 -5.59
C GLU A 29 -11.84 -16.91 -5.81
N ALA A 30 -11.44 -16.51 -7.02
CA ALA A 30 -10.06 -16.09 -7.28
C ALA A 30 -9.70 -14.81 -6.51
N PHE A 31 -10.66 -13.89 -6.39
CA PHE A 31 -10.53 -12.73 -5.50
C PHE A 31 -10.36 -13.16 -4.03
N GLU A 32 -11.18 -14.10 -3.52
CA GLU A 32 -11.12 -14.53 -2.11
C GLU A 32 -9.76 -15.14 -1.75
N SER A 33 -9.16 -15.87 -2.69
CA SER A 33 -7.83 -16.44 -2.56
C SER A 33 -6.79 -15.32 -2.38
N ASP A 34 -6.79 -14.32 -3.27
CA ASP A 34 -5.83 -13.22 -3.20
C ASP A 34 -6.09 -12.32 -1.97
N PHE A 35 -7.34 -12.11 -1.58
CA PHE A 35 -7.69 -11.42 -0.33
C PHE A 35 -7.06 -12.11 0.89
N SER A 36 -7.20 -13.44 0.97
CA SER A 36 -6.64 -14.23 2.07
C SER A 36 -5.11 -14.23 2.07
N ASP A 37 -4.51 -14.32 0.88
CA ASP A 37 -3.05 -14.24 0.70
C ASP A 37 -2.48 -12.90 1.16
N VAL A 38 -3.13 -11.79 0.80
CA VAL A 38 -2.69 -10.44 1.22
C VAL A 38 -2.76 -10.33 2.75
N LYS A 39 -3.86 -10.79 3.36
CA LYS A 39 -4.02 -10.75 4.81
C LYS A 39 -2.91 -11.53 5.53
N ALA A 40 -2.71 -12.80 5.15
CA ALA A 40 -1.67 -13.64 5.74
C ALA A 40 -0.25 -13.12 5.43
N GLY A 41 -0.06 -12.55 4.24
CA GLY A 41 1.19 -11.93 3.81
C GLY A 41 1.55 -10.71 4.65
N ALA A 42 0.59 -9.83 4.92
CA ALA A 42 0.76 -8.65 5.77
C ALA A 42 1.20 -9.04 7.21
N GLU A 43 0.55 -10.05 7.79
CA GLU A 43 0.89 -10.58 9.12
C GLU A 43 2.31 -11.16 9.18
N LYS A 44 2.76 -11.82 8.10
CA LYS A 44 4.14 -12.32 7.98
C LYS A 44 5.12 -11.17 7.78
N PHE A 45 4.77 -10.20 6.95
CA PHE A 45 5.61 -9.04 6.66
C PHE A 45 5.88 -8.21 7.92
N ALA A 46 4.88 -8.00 8.78
CA ALA A 46 5.05 -7.31 10.05
C ALA A 46 6.15 -7.90 10.94
N LYS A 47 6.43 -9.21 10.82
CA LYS A 47 7.47 -9.90 11.59
C LYS A 47 8.89 -9.63 11.08
N LEU A 48 9.05 -8.95 9.95
CA LEU A 48 10.35 -8.53 9.40
C LEU A 48 10.83 -7.20 9.98
N SER A 49 10.01 -6.50 10.78
CA SER A 49 10.43 -5.29 11.47
C SER A 49 11.69 -5.52 12.31
N GLY A 50 12.61 -4.56 12.25
CA GLY A 50 13.91 -4.57 12.90
C GLY A 50 14.98 -5.35 12.13
N THR A 51 14.66 -5.94 10.97
CA THR A 51 15.59 -6.85 10.28
C THR A 51 16.18 -6.28 8.99
N ILE A 52 15.55 -5.27 8.37
CA ILE A 52 15.91 -4.84 7.00
C ILE A 52 17.29 -4.19 6.92
N ALA A 53 17.78 -3.64 8.03
CA ALA A 53 19.12 -3.05 8.10
C ALA A 53 20.23 -4.06 8.43
N ASN A 54 19.91 -5.35 8.64
CA ASN A 54 20.91 -6.36 9.00
C ASN A 54 21.88 -6.65 7.85
N ASN A 55 21.38 -6.73 6.61
CA ASN A 55 22.18 -6.92 5.40
C ASN A 55 21.36 -6.61 4.14
N ALA A 56 22.04 -6.52 3.00
CA ALA A 56 21.43 -6.20 1.70
C ALA A 56 20.34 -7.20 1.26
N ALA A 57 20.54 -8.50 1.52
CA ALA A 57 19.57 -9.53 1.17
C ALA A 57 18.26 -9.41 1.98
N ALA A 58 18.35 -9.01 3.26
CA ALA A 58 17.18 -8.74 4.10
C ALA A 58 16.38 -7.53 3.56
N LEU A 59 17.05 -6.45 3.17
CA LEU A 59 16.41 -5.29 2.56
C LEU A 59 15.75 -5.67 1.22
N LEU A 60 16.45 -6.41 0.35
CA LEU A 60 15.91 -6.84 -0.93
C LEU A 60 14.65 -7.68 -0.73
N LYS A 61 14.73 -8.71 0.12
CA LYS A 61 13.60 -9.59 0.40
C LYS A 61 12.39 -8.82 0.91
N ALA A 62 12.58 -7.91 1.88
CA ALA A 62 11.49 -7.11 2.40
C ALA A 62 10.92 -6.15 1.34
N THR A 63 11.76 -5.58 0.48
CA THR A 63 11.30 -4.71 -0.60
C THR A 63 10.48 -5.50 -1.63
N ASP A 64 10.96 -6.67 -2.04
CA ASP A 64 10.24 -7.59 -2.95
C ASP A 64 8.88 -8.01 -2.37
N ASP A 65 8.85 -8.43 -1.11
CA ASP A 65 7.64 -8.85 -0.42
C ASP A 65 6.62 -7.70 -0.32
N LEU A 66 7.09 -6.49 0.06
CA LEU A 66 6.25 -5.30 0.13
C LEU A 66 5.65 -4.96 -1.24
N MET A 67 6.46 -4.96 -2.30
CA MET A 67 6.01 -4.64 -3.66
C MET A 67 5.03 -5.69 -4.20
N ALA A 68 5.28 -6.98 -3.93
CA ALA A 68 4.38 -8.06 -4.33
C ALA A 68 3.03 -7.98 -3.62
N LEU A 69 3.03 -7.76 -2.30
CA LEU A 69 1.81 -7.65 -1.51
C LEU A 69 1.01 -6.39 -1.85
N SER A 70 1.67 -5.24 -2.02
CA SER A 70 1.01 -3.99 -2.40
C SER A 70 0.29 -4.11 -3.75
N ARG A 71 0.91 -4.73 -4.76
CA ARG A 71 0.26 -4.98 -6.07
C ARG A 71 -0.94 -5.91 -5.94
N LYS A 72 -0.84 -6.96 -5.12
CA LYS A 72 -1.95 -7.90 -4.90
C LYS A 72 -3.10 -7.21 -4.16
N LEU A 73 -2.81 -6.41 -3.14
CA LEU A 73 -3.79 -5.61 -2.41
C LEU A 73 -4.51 -4.62 -3.34
N GLU A 74 -3.77 -3.89 -4.18
CA GLU A 74 -4.35 -2.96 -5.15
C GLU A 74 -5.33 -3.67 -6.08
N LYS A 75 -4.94 -4.84 -6.61
CA LYS A 75 -5.81 -5.65 -7.46
C LYS A 75 -7.09 -6.10 -6.75
N VAL A 76 -6.98 -6.57 -5.50
CA VAL A 76 -8.13 -6.91 -4.64
C VAL A 76 -9.04 -5.68 -4.48
N TYR A 77 -8.48 -4.55 -4.05
CA TYR A 77 -9.22 -3.33 -3.79
C TYR A 77 -9.99 -2.84 -5.04
N VAL A 78 -9.30 -2.70 -6.17
CA VAL A 78 -9.87 -2.20 -7.42
C VAL A 78 -10.98 -3.13 -7.94
N TYR A 79 -10.80 -4.45 -7.88
CA TYR A 79 -11.86 -5.38 -8.29
C TYR A 79 -13.13 -5.20 -7.45
N ALA A 80 -12.98 -5.16 -6.12
CA ALA A 80 -14.10 -5.00 -5.21
C ALA A 80 -14.83 -3.67 -5.42
N GLN A 81 -14.07 -2.58 -5.62
CA GLN A 81 -14.62 -1.27 -5.94
C GLN A 81 -15.40 -1.31 -7.26
N LEU A 82 -14.82 -1.83 -8.34
CA LEU A 82 -15.48 -1.90 -9.65
C LEU A 82 -16.71 -2.81 -9.63
N LYS A 83 -16.72 -3.87 -8.81
CA LYS A 83 -17.91 -4.70 -8.59
C LYS A 83 -19.03 -3.94 -7.88
N ASN A 84 -18.68 -3.16 -6.86
CA ASN A 84 -19.65 -2.33 -6.14
C ASN A 84 -20.19 -1.19 -7.01
N ASP A 85 -19.32 -0.54 -7.80
CA ASP A 85 -19.70 0.61 -8.64
C ASP A 85 -20.61 0.21 -9.83
N GLN A 86 -20.66 -1.08 -10.19
CA GLN A 86 -21.62 -1.57 -11.18
C GLN A 86 -23.07 -1.48 -10.70
N ASP A 87 -23.31 -1.76 -9.43
CA ASP A 87 -24.62 -1.65 -8.79
C ASP A 87 -24.45 -1.56 -7.27
N THR A 88 -24.55 -0.33 -6.77
CA THR A 88 -24.39 -0.05 -5.34
C THR A 88 -25.59 -0.49 -4.51
N SER A 89 -26.59 -1.17 -5.08
CA SER A 89 -27.69 -1.78 -4.32
C SER A 89 -27.42 -3.25 -3.95
N VAL A 90 -26.35 -3.86 -4.47
CA VAL A 90 -26.03 -5.27 -4.24
C VAL A 90 -25.20 -5.44 -2.96
N ASP A 91 -25.86 -5.87 -1.88
CA ASP A 91 -25.25 -6.09 -0.56
C ASP A 91 -23.95 -6.91 -0.60
N ARG A 92 -23.89 -7.95 -1.44
CA ARG A 92 -22.71 -8.80 -1.60
C ARG A 92 -21.47 -7.98 -2.00
N TYR A 93 -21.62 -7.06 -2.95
CA TYR A 93 -20.49 -6.29 -3.48
C TYR A 93 -20.16 -5.07 -2.61
N GLN A 94 -21.14 -4.50 -1.92
CA GLN A 94 -20.88 -3.54 -0.84
C GLN A 94 -20.03 -4.17 0.27
N ALA A 95 -20.39 -5.38 0.73
CA ALA A 95 -19.63 -6.09 1.75
C ALA A 95 -18.21 -6.45 1.26
N MET A 96 -18.09 -6.88 -0.01
CA MET A 96 -16.80 -7.17 -0.64
C MET A 96 -15.88 -5.94 -0.70
N TYR A 97 -16.44 -4.77 -1.00
CA TYR A 97 -15.68 -3.52 -1.02
C TYR A 97 -15.28 -3.08 0.39
N SER A 98 -16.22 -3.06 1.34
CA SER A 98 -15.96 -2.66 2.73
C SER A 98 -14.86 -3.49 3.39
N ARG A 99 -14.85 -4.82 3.18
CA ARG A 99 -13.74 -5.67 3.70
C ARG A 99 -12.40 -5.39 3.02
N SER A 100 -12.41 -4.95 1.76
CA SER A 100 -11.18 -4.62 1.02
C SER A 100 -10.59 -3.31 1.52
N GLU A 101 -11.44 -2.33 1.87
CA GLU A 101 -11.02 -1.12 2.59
C GLU A 101 -10.41 -1.45 3.95
N ALA A 102 -11.07 -2.33 4.73
CA ALA A 102 -10.56 -2.78 6.02
C ALA A 102 -9.21 -3.52 5.88
N LEU A 103 -9.04 -4.34 4.85
CA LEU A 103 -7.78 -5.01 4.55
C LEU A 103 -6.68 -4.00 4.17
N ALA A 104 -6.99 -2.97 3.39
CA ALA A 104 -6.03 -1.94 3.03
C ALA A 104 -5.54 -1.16 4.26
N ALA A 105 -6.45 -0.82 5.19
CA ALA A 105 -6.09 -0.20 6.47
C ALA A 105 -5.20 -1.10 7.33
N GLN A 106 -5.54 -2.40 7.45
CA GLN A 106 -4.73 -3.39 8.17
C GLN A 106 -3.35 -3.56 7.54
N PHE A 107 -3.27 -3.62 6.22
CA PHE A 107 -2.02 -3.70 5.49
C PHE A 107 -1.14 -2.48 5.77
N GLY A 108 -1.68 -1.26 5.63
CA GLY A 108 -0.95 -0.03 5.91
C GLY A 108 -0.40 0.02 7.34
N ALA A 109 -1.17 -0.44 8.33
CA ALA A 109 -0.68 -0.57 9.71
C ALA A 109 0.46 -1.60 9.82
N ALA A 110 0.29 -2.78 9.23
CA ALA A 110 1.25 -3.88 9.27
C ALA A 110 2.58 -3.58 8.53
N THR A 111 2.58 -2.65 7.57
CA THR A 111 3.77 -2.25 6.80
C THR A 111 4.37 -0.91 7.23
N SER A 112 3.70 -0.16 8.11
CA SER A 112 4.08 1.22 8.50
C SER A 112 5.48 1.37 9.09
N TRP A 113 6.06 0.28 9.61
CA TRP A 113 7.42 0.25 10.16
C TRP A 113 8.51 0.34 9.09
N PHE A 114 8.23 -0.04 7.84
CA PHE A 114 9.24 -0.23 6.80
C PHE A 114 9.93 1.08 6.43
N GLU A 115 9.16 2.14 6.15
CA GLU A 115 9.72 3.45 5.79
C GLU A 115 10.57 4.07 6.92
N PRO A 116 10.09 4.13 8.18
CA PRO A 116 10.92 4.57 9.31
C PRO A 116 12.23 3.79 9.50
N GLU A 117 12.24 2.48 9.26
CA GLU A 117 13.46 1.69 9.34
C GLU A 117 14.41 1.94 8.17
N LEU A 118 13.85 2.07 6.96
CA LEU A 118 14.61 2.39 5.76
C LEU A 118 15.31 3.76 5.92
N LEU A 119 14.62 4.76 6.47
CA LEU A 119 15.18 6.09 6.73
C LEU A 119 16.36 6.10 7.72
N LYS A 120 16.52 5.05 8.56
CA LYS A 120 17.65 4.91 9.49
C LYS A 120 18.92 4.35 8.83
N ILE A 121 18.83 3.83 7.61
CA ILE A 121 19.99 3.30 6.88
C ILE A 121 20.79 4.49 6.32
N SER A 122 22.03 4.68 6.77
CA SER A 122 22.87 5.77 6.26
C SER A 122 23.21 5.59 4.78
N ASP A 123 23.53 6.69 4.10
CA ASP A 123 23.84 6.67 2.66
C ASP A 123 25.04 5.75 2.36
N SER A 124 26.08 5.78 3.20
CA SER A 124 27.23 4.88 3.10
C SER A 124 26.82 3.41 3.16
N LYS A 125 25.94 3.05 4.11
CA LYS A 125 25.47 1.67 4.26
C LYS A 125 24.57 1.25 3.10
N MET A 126 23.78 2.17 2.55
CA MET A 126 22.99 1.89 1.36
C MET A 126 23.88 1.65 0.12
N GLN A 127 24.97 2.40 -0.03
CA GLN A 127 25.96 2.14 -1.08
C GLN A 127 26.59 0.75 -0.94
N GLU A 128 26.96 0.34 0.28
CA GLU A 128 27.43 -1.03 0.54
C GLU A 128 26.37 -2.08 0.16
N PHE A 129 25.09 -1.80 0.43
CA PHE A 129 24.00 -2.72 0.07
C PHE A 129 23.82 -2.86 -1.44
N TYR A 130 23.90 -1.78 -2.21
CA TYR A 130 23.87 -1.85 -3.68
C TYR A 130 25.04 -2.67 -4.25
N GLN A 131 26.22 -2.59 -3.65
CA GLN A 131 27.36 -3.40 -4.07
C GLN A 131 27.21 -4.88 -3.72
N ALA A 132 26.70 -5.18 -2.52
CA ALA A 132 26.49 -6.54 -2.06
C ALA A 132 25.31 -7.24 -2.76
N GLU A 133 24.27 -6.49 -3.12
CA GLU A 133 23.08 -7.00 -3.80
C GLU A 133 22.64 -6.04 -4.92
N PRO A 134 23.22 -6.18 -6.14
CA PRO A 134 22.93 -5.29 -7.28
C PRO A 134 21.45 -5.25 -7.70
N LYS A 135 20.65 -6.26 -7.33
CA LYS A 135 19.21 -6.26 -7.61
C LYS A 135 18.47 -5.13 -6.89
N LEU A 136 19.02 -4.60 -5.79
CA LEU A 136 18.44 -3.45 -5.10
C LEU A 136 18.36 -2.20 -5.98
N THR A 137 19.20 -2.08 -7.02
CA THR A 137 19.17 -0.95 -7.96
C THR A 137 17.84 -0.87 -8.72
N ALA A 138 17.11 -1.98 -8.89
CA ALA A 138 15.76 -1.97 -9.47
C ALA A 138 14.78 -1.12 -8.64
N TYR A 139 15.05 -0.94 -7.34
CA TYR A 139 14.25 -0.17 -6.40
C TYR A 139 14.88 1.17 -6.03
N GLN A 140 15.97 1.57 -6.68
CA GLN A 140 16.71 2.78 -6.33
C GLN A 140 15.80 4.02 -6.30
N ARG A 141 14.95 4.21 -7.32
CA ARG A 141 14.02 5.33 -7.37
C ARG A 141 13.07 5.35 -6.17
N PHE A 142 12.58 4.19 -5.75
CA PHE A 142 11.70 4.08 -4.58
C PHE A 142 12.46 4.49 -3.31
N PHE A 143 13.69 4.02 -3.13
CA PHE A 143 14.53 4.41 -1.99
C PHE A 143 14.89 5.90 -2.00
N ASP A 144 15.27 6.45 -3.16
CA ASP A 144 15.62 7.86 -3.31
C ASP A 144 14.43 8.77 -2.95
N GLN A 145 13.22 8.44 -3.42
CA GLN A 145 11.99 9.15 -3.05
C GLN A 145 11.70 9.09 -1.55
N THR A 146 11.98 7.96 -0.90
CA THR A 146 11.89 7.86 0.56
C THR A 146 12.96 8.73 1.23
N PHE A 147 14.20 8.70 0.75
CA PHE A 147 15.31 9.42 1.38
C PHE A 147 15.24 10.94 1.20
N GLU A 148 14.66 11.43 0.11
CA GLU A 148 14.33 12.85 -0.07
C GLU A 148 13.48 13.39 1.10
N ARG A 149 12.59 12.56 1.65
CA ARG A 149 11.78 12.93 2.83
C ARG A 149 12.58 13.07 4.12
N ARG A 150 13.81 12.55 4.22
CA ARG A 150 14.68 12.75 5.40
C ARG A 150 14.96 14.22 5.67
N GLN A 151 15.14 15.02 4.62
CA GLN A 151 15.48 16.44 4.76
C GLN A 151 14.40 17.18 5.54
N HIS A 152 13.12 16.90 5.24
CA HIS A 152 11.98 17.49 5.95
C HIS A 152 11.78 16.95 7.38
N ILE A 153 12.20 15.71 7.67
CA ILE A 153 12.10 15.14 9.03
C ILE A 153 13.19 15.70 9.96
N LEU A 154 14.43 15.83 9.45
CA LEU A 154 15.55 16.37 10.22
C LEU A 154 15.33 17.86 10.53
N GLU A 155 14.87 18.65 9.56
CA GLU A 155 14.54 20.06 9.75
C GLU A 155 13.49 20.25 10.87
N ASN A 156 12.41 19.45 10.86
CA ASN A 156 11.39 19.50 11.91
C ASN A 156 11.90 19.08 13.31
N ASN A 157 12.81 18.09 13.40
CA ASN A 157 13.40 17.71 14.69
C ASN A 157 14.38 18.79 15.20
N VAL A 158 15.08 19.48 14.30
CA VAL A 158 15.93 20.62 14.64
C VAL A 158 15.10 21.84 15.05
N GLU A 159 13.97 22.10 14.37
CA GLU A 159 13.03 23.16 14.77
C GLU A 159 12.41 22.89 16.14
N ALA A 160 12.09 21.64 16.49
CA ALA A 160 11.59 21.29 17.83
C ALA A 160 12.63 21.55 18.93
N VAL A 161 13.92 21.31 18.65
CA VAL A 161 15.02 21.63 19.58
C VAL A 161 15.23 23.14 19.70
N LEU A 162 15.11 23.89 18.59
CA LEU A 162 15.21 25.36 18.62
C LEU A 162 14.01 26.01 19.33
N ALA A 163 12.79 25.47 19.14
CA ALA A 163 11.60 25.92 19.83
C ALA A 163 11.67 25.62 21.35
N GLY A 164 12.18 24.44 21.73
CA GLY A 164 12.41 24.09 23.14
C GLY A 164 13.56 24.87 23.81
N ALA A 165 14.50 25.40 23.01
CA ALA A 165 15.56 26.29 23.50
C ALA A 165 15.11 27.76 23.61
N GLY A 166 14.00 28.15 22.98
CA GLY A 166 13.44 29.51 23.06
C GLY A 166 13.00 29.91 24.46
N ASP A 167 12.52 28.96 25.26
CA ASP A 167 12.10 29.20 26.65
C ASP A 167 13.27 29.50 27.61
N ILE A 168 14.53 29.20 27.23
CA ILE A 168 15.71 29.49 28.05
C ILE A 168 16.23 30.93 27.81
N PHE A 169 15.88 31.56 26.69
CA PHE A 169 16.35 32.91 26.33
C PHE A 169 15.32 34.02 26.54
N SER A 170 14.10 33.72 27.01
CA SER A 170 13.05 34.73 27.26
C SER A 170 12.90 35.18 28.72
N SER A 171 13.76 34.73 29.63
CA SER A 171 13.80 35.25 31.01
C SER A 171 15.10 36.02 31.25
N GLY A 172 15.05 37.31 30.90
CA GLY A 172 15.99 38.36 31.28
C GLY A 172 15.25 39.68 31.31
#